data_AF-A0A924KJH3-F1
#
_entry.id   AF-A0A924KJH3-F1
#
_cell.length_a   1.000
_cell.length_b   1.000
_cell.length_c   1.000
_cell.angle_alpha   90.00
_cell.angle_beta   90.00
_cell.angle_gamma   90.00
#
_symmetry.space_group_name_H-M   'P 1'
#
loop_
_entity.id
_entity.type
_entity.pdbx_description
1 polymer ?
#
loop_
_entity_poly.entity_id
_entity_poly.type
_entity_poly.pdbx_seq_one_letter_code
_entity_poly.pdbx_strand_id
1 'polypeptide(L)'
;MTDKLKIGISACFMHPDSARTSFAFKTLQYVEQSMAHWIMSGGALPVMVPSTMGSTARGDIDVQDYAQWLDGLVLHGGADVWPGSYGEEPLRDAWHGDRIRDEYEQALVHAFVKAGKPVFGVCRGLQLINVAFGGTLYQDISTQRPDSRTHRDGLAYDKHFHTLEIVPETRLSTLFTSANSYKINSIHHQGIKQLAQGFVAEAHCPDDGVIEAIRHSGPSYIAAV
;
A
#
# COMPACT_ATOMS: atom_id res chain seq x y z
N MET A 1 21.76 19.67 16.26
CA MET A 1 21.39 18.69 15.22
C MET A 1 19.89 18.55 15.27
N THR A 2 19.19 18.73 14.15
CA THR A 2 17.76 18.42 14.09
C THR A 2 17.60 16.90 14.17
N ASP A 3 16.74 16.42 15.06
CA ASP A 3 16.44 15.00 15.15
C ASP A 3 15.89 14.52 13.80
N LYS A 4 16.40 13.38 13.32
CA LYS A 4 15.91 12.77 12.08
C LYS A 4 14.49 12.26 12.30
N LEU A 5 13.62 12.45 11.31
CA LEU A 5 12.26 11.89 11.32
C LEU A 5 12.32 10.36 11.39
N LYS A 6 11.49 9.75 12.23
CA LYS A 6 11.30 8.30 12.32
C LYS A 6 10.09 7.90 11.50
N ILE A 7 10.31 7.17 10.42
CA ILE A 7 9.24 6.76 9.51
C ILE A 7 9.00 5.27 9.68
N GLY A 8 7.78 4.94 10.12
CA GLY A 8 7.30 3.57 10.20
C GLY A 8 7.15 2.96 8.82
N ILE A 9 7.57 1.71 8.64
CA ILE A 9 7.28 0.90 7.47
C ILE A 9 6.45 -0.29 7.93
N SER A 10 5.28 -0.50 7.33
CA SER A 10 4.51 -1.70 7.66
C SER A 10 5.27 -2.96 7.24
N ALA A 11 5.28 -3.98 8.11
CA ALA A 11 5.84 -5.27 7.77
C ALA A 11 5.02 -6.01 6.69
N CYS A 12 5.74 -6.63 5.75
CA CYS A 12 5.23 -7.72 4.91
C CYS A 12 5.25 -9.03 5.69
N PHE A 13 4.39 -9.97 5.30
CA PHE A 13 4.20 -11.24 6.00
C PHE A 13 4.57 -12.41 5.08
N MET A 14 5.36 -13.34 5.61
CA MET A 14 5.46 -14.69 5.09
C MET A 14 4.82 -15.62 6.10
N HIS A 15 3.57 -15.97 5.86
CA HIS A 15 2.77 -16.87 6.70
C HIS A 15 3.38 -18.28 6.78
N PRO A 16 2.97 -19.10 7.77
CA PRO A 16 3.38 -20.49 7.87
C PRO A 16 3.16 -21.25 6.56
N ASP A 17 4.18 -22.00 6.16
CA ASP A 17 4.18 -22.83 4.96
C ASP A 17 5.02 -24.08 5.26
N SER A 18 4.34 -25.23 5.32
CA SER A 18 4.95 -26.53 5.60
C SER A 18 5.96 -26.98 4.55
N ALA A 19 5.96 -26.37 3.35
CA ALA A 19 6.93 -26.66 2.31
C ALA A 19 8.30 -26.00 2.56
N ARG A 20 8.40 -25.01 3.45
CA ARG A 20 9.68 -24.35 3.76
C ARG A 20 10.57 -25.24 4.63
N THR A 21 11.84 -25.36 4.26
CA THR A 21 12.84 -26.14 5.02
C THR A 21 13.20 -25.52 6.37
N SER A 22 13.02 -24.20 6.51
CA SER A 22 13.23 -23.45 7.75
C SER A 22 12.00 -22.59 8.06
N PHE A 23 11.71 -22.41 9.35
CA PHE A 23 10.61 -21.56 9.82
C PHE A 23 9.21 -21.96 9.32
N ALA A 24 9.03 -23.21 8.88
CA ALA A 24 7.79 -23.72 8.28
C ALA A 24 6.53 -23.29 9.03
N PHE A 25 6.51 -23.47 10.36
CA PHE A 25 5.35 -23.18 11.22
C PHE A 25 5.34 -21.76 11.82
N LYS A 26 6.18 -20.84 11.31
CA LYS A 26 6.29 -19.47 11.82
C LYS A 26 5.81 -18.46 10.79
N THR A 27 5.15 -17.42 11.27
CA THR A 27 4.96 -16.18 10.50
C THR A 27 6.25 -15.37 10.60
N LEU A 28 6.84 -15.05 9.45
CA LEU A 28 7.97 -14.12 9.38
C LEU A 28 7.46 -12.75 8.94
N GLN A 29 8.00 -11.72 9.56
CA GLN A 29 7.73 -10.33 9.21
C GLN A 29 9.00 -9.69 8.66
N TYR A 30 8.89 -8.96 7.56
CA TYR A 30 10.04 -8.39 6.87
C TYR A 30 9.71 -7.06 6.20
N VAL A 31 10.75 -6.31 5.86
CA VAL A 31 10.67 -5.10 5.03
C VAL A 31 11.68 -5.26 3.91
N GLU A 32 11.31 -4.88 2.68
CA GLU A 32 12.26 -4.89 1.58
C GLU A 32 13.31 -3.80 1.75
N GLN A 33 14.55 -4.12 1.41
CA GLN A 33 15.67 -3.21 1.52
C GLN A 33 15.46 -1.93 0.70
N SER A 34 14.85 -2.05 -0.49
CA SER A 34 14.54 -0.93 -1.37
C SER A 34 13.67 0.13 -0.69
N MET A 35 12.62 -0.28 0.03
CA MET A 35 11.73 0.61 0.75
C MET A 35 12.47 1.39 1.85
N ALA A 36 13.28 0.68 2.63
CA ALA A 36 14.11 1.30 3.66
C ALA A 36 15.12 2.30 3.06
N HIS A 37 15.76 1.94 1.95
CA HIS A 37 16.71 2.81 1.24
C HIS A 37 16.05 4.08 0.70
N TRP A 38 14.84 3.99 0.14
CA TRP A 38 14.10 5.16 -0.32
C TRP A 38 13.79 6.14 0.81
N ILE A 39 13.37 5.64 1.97
CA ILE A 39 13.16 6.49 3.16
C ILE A 39 14.49 7.12 3.64
N MET A 40 15.56 6.34 3.68
CA MET A 40 16.89 6.85 4.07
C MET A 40 17.40 7.93 3.11
N SER A 41 17.09 7.82 1.81
CA SER A 41 17.49 8.82 0.81
C SER A 41 16.89 10.21 1.08
N GLY A 42 15.73 10.26 1.76
CA GLY A 42 15.10 11.50 2.24
C GLY A 42 15.66 12.02 3.58
N GLY A 43 16.70 11.37 4.13
CA GLY A 43 17.34 11.76 5.40
C GLY A 43 16.62 11.24 6.66
N ALA A 44 15.58 10.43 6.52
CA ALA A 44 14.80 9.86 7.62
C ALA A 44 15.34 8.51 8.11
N LEU A 45 14.90 8.09 9.30
CA LEU A 45 15.19 6.80 9.91
C LEU A 45 14.02 5.84 9.65
N PRO A 46 14.19 4.79 8.81
CA PRO A 46 13.16 3.78 8.64
C PRO A 46 13.08 2.87 9.87
N VAL A 47 11.86 2.58 10.30
CA VAL A 47 11.58 1.66 11.41
C VAL A 47 10.52 0.67 10.96
N MET A 48 10.85 -0.63 10.94
CA MET A 48 9.83 -1.66 10.73
C MET A 48 8.85 -1.61 11.89
N VAL A 49 7.56 -1.49 11.58
CA VAL A 49 6.48 -1.69 12.53
C VAL A 49 6.06 -3.15 12.42
N PRO A 50 6.24 -3.97 13.46
CA PRO A 50 5.74 -5.33 13.46
C PRO A 50 4.24 -5.35 13.80
N SER A 51 3.55 -6.40 13.38
CA SER A 51 2.21 -6.71 13.85
C SER A 51 2.20 -6.95 15.35
N THR A 52 1.30 -6.24 16.02
CA THR A 52 1.00 -6.39 17.45
C THR A 52 -0.01 -7.53 17.69
N MET A 53 -0.47 -8.18 16.63
CA MET A 53 -1.44 -9.28 16.68
C MET A 53 -0.77 -10.64 16.47
N GLY A 54 -1.36 -11.70 17.03
CA GLY A 54 -0.93 -13.08 16.81
C GLY A 54 -0.96 -13.95 18.07
N SER A 55 -0.85 -15.26 17.90
CA SER A 55 -0.94 -16.24 19.01
C SER A 55 0.16 -16.09 20.07
N THR A 56 1.30 -15.51 19.69
CA THR A 56 2.45 -15.25 20.57
C THR A 56 2.45 -13.85 21.16
N ALA A 57 1.49 -12.98 20.83
CA ALA A 57 1.43 -11.62 21.38
C ALA A 57 1.30 -11.67 22.91
N ARG A 58 2.11 -10.87 23.60
CA ARG A 58 2.14 -10.72 25.07
C ARG A 58 2.43 -9.25 25.38
N GLY A 59 1.84 -8.73 26.46
CA GLY A 59 1.98 -7.32 26.85
C GLY A 59 0.85 -6.44 26.33
N ASP A 60 1.03 -5.13 26.47
CA ASP A 60 0.04 -4.08 26.22
C ASP A 60 0.41 -3.13 25.08
N ILE A 61 1.55 -3.35 24.42
CA ILE A 61 1.99 -2.54 23.28
C ILE A 61 1.05 -2.74 22.08
N ASP A 62 0.52 -1.64 21.54
CA ASP A 62 -0.38 -1.64 20.39
C ASP A 62 0.06 -0.67 19.28
N VAL A 63 -0.76 -0.55 18.23
CA VAL A 63 -0.47 0.32 17.07
C VAL A 63 -0.48 1.82 17.41
N GLN A 64 -1.15 2.22 18.50
CA GLN A 64 -1.19 3.62 18.96
C GLN A 64 0.14 4.03 19.56
N ASP A 65 0.84 3.13 20.27
CA ASP A 65 2.18 3.41 20.79
C ASP A 65 3.16 3.75 19.67
N TYR A 66 3.09 3.00 18.57
CA TYR A 66 3.87 3.28 17.36
C TYR A 66 3.46 4.61 16.71
N ALA A 67 2.16 4.90 16.58
CA ALA A 67 1.68 6.15 15.99
C ALA A 67 2.09 7.39 16.81
N GLN A 68 2.17 7.27 18.14
CA GLN A 68 2.64 8.34 19.02
C GLN A 68 4.15 8.54 18.90
N TRP A 69 4.93 7.46 18.82
CA TRP A 69 6.39 7.54 18.78
C TRP A 69 6.95 7.93 17.41
N LEU A 70 6.29 7.56 16.31
CA LEU A 70 6.78 7.76 14.95
C LEU A 70 6.26 9.08 14.34
N ASP A 71 6.93 9.53 13.29
CA ASP A 71 6.66 10.81 12.62
C ASP A 71 5.84 10.65 11.34
N GLY A 72 5.71 9.43 10.82
CA GLY A 72 4.90 9.09 9.65
C GLY A 72 4.91 7.59 9.39
N LEU A 73 4.04 7.16 8.48
CA LEU A 73 3.87 5.75 8.10
C LEU A 73 3.98 5.59 6.59
N VAL A 74 4.69 4.55 6.16
CA VAL A 74 4.73 4.07 4.78
C VAL A 74 4.21 2.64 4.74
N LEU A 75 3.21 2.39 3.90
CA LEU A 75 2.68 1.06 3.63
C LEU A 75 3.35 0.45 2.41
N HIS A 76 3.80 -0.79 2.57
CA HIS A 76 4.52 -1.53 1.56
C HIS A 76 3.61 -2.17 0.51
N GLY A 77 4.14 -2.43 -0.70
CA GLY A 77 3.53 -3.36 -1.66
C GLY A 77 3.45 -4.81 -1.13
N GLY A 78 2.89 -5.73 -1.91
CA GLY A 78 2.92 -7.17 -1.60
C GLY A 78 1.66 -7.92 -2.02
N ALA A 79 1.30 -8.94 -1.25
CA ALA A 79 0.14 -9.80 -1.49
C ALA A 79 -1.18 -9.04 -1.64
N ASP A 80 -2.15 -9.63 -2.33
CA ASP A 80 -3.46 -9.03 -2.58
C ASP A 80 -4.20 -8.63 -1.28
N VAL A 81 -4.99 -7.57 -1.35
CA VAL A 81 -5.95 -7.21 -0.29
C VAL A 81 -7.12 -8.22 -0.33
N TRP A 82 -7.52 -8.72 0.82
CA TRP A 82 -8.61 -9.69 0.95
C TRP A 82 -9.94 -9.05 0.53
N PRO A 83 -10.73 -9.69 -0.36
CA PRO A 83 -12.03 -9.17 -0.78
C PRO A 83 -13.01 -8.83 0.35
N GLY A 84 -12.98 -9.61 1.43
CA GLY A 84 -13.84 -9.35 2.59
C GLY A 84 -13.54 -8.02 3.29
N SER A 85 -12.33 -7.48 3.14
CA SER A 85 -11.95 -6.16 3.67
C SER A 85 -12.74 -5.00 3.03
N TYR A 86 -13.35 -5.22 1.85
CA TYR A 86 -14.22 -4.25 1.18
C TYR A 86 -15.60 -4.83 0.83
N GLY A 87 -16.04 -5.86 1.57
CA GLY A 87 -17.39 -6.39 1.50
C GLY A 87 -17.69 -7.28 0.29
N GLU A 88 -16.67 -7.85 -0.35
CA GLU A 88 -16.83 -8.82 -1.44
C GLU A 88 -16.33 -10.22 -1.02
N GLU A 89 -16.81 -11.25 -1.71
CA GLU A 89 -16.27 -12.61 -1.61
C GLU A 89 -15.21 -12.84 -2.70
N PRO A 90 -14.18 -13.69 -2.46
CA PRO A 90 -13.21 -14.03 -3.48
C PRO A 90 -13.87 -14.64 -4.72
N LEU A 91 -13.61 -14.07 -5.90
CA LEU A 91 -14.07 -14.61 -7.18
C LEU A 91 -13.36 -15.92 -7.53
N ARG A 92 -12.17 -16.13 -6.98
CA ARG A 92 -11.37 -17.36 -7.08
C ARG A 92 -10.60 -17.56 -5.78
N ASP A 93 -10.43 -18.81 -5.36
CA ASP A 93 -9.66 -19.16 -4.15
C ASP A 93 -8.22 -18.61 -4.17
N ALA A 94 -7.62 -18.53 -5.35
CA ALA A 94 -6.28 -17.98 -5.54
C ALA A 94 -6.17 -16.47 -5.22
N TRP A 95 -7.29 -15.75 -5.14
CA TRP A 95 -7.37 -14.30 -4.89
C TRP A 95 -7.96 -13.99 -3.51
N HIS A 96 -7.78 -14.91 -2.55
CA HIS A 96 -8.24 -14.73 -1.18
C HIS A 96 -7.48 -13.64 -0.42
N GLY A 97 -6.37 -13.10 -0.95
CA GLY A 97 -5.60 -12.04 -0.30
C GLY A 97 -5.11 -12.37 1.10
N ASP A 98 -4.73 -11.34 1.86
CA ASP A 98 -4.16 -11.50 3.19
C ASP A 98 -4.94 -10.73 4.26
N ARG A 99 -5.99 -11.36 4.79
CA ARG A 99 -6.84 -10.79 5.84
C ARG A 99 -6.06 -10.35 7.08
N ILE A 100 -5.05 -11.14 7.50
CA ILE A 100 -4.28 -10.86 8.72
C ILE A 100 -3.46 -9.59 8.53
N ARG A 101 -2.84 -9.43 7.36
CA ARG A 101 -2.10 -8.20 7.02
C ARG A 101 -3.03 -7.01 6.84
N ASP A 102 -4.20 -7.20 6.24
CA ASP A 102 -5.21 -6.15 6.08
C ASP A 102 -5.64 -5.57 7.43
N GLU A 103 -6.05 -6.42 8.38
CA GLU A 103 -6.48 -5.98 9.72
C GLU A 103 -5.38 -5.19 10.44
N TYR A 104 -4.14 -5.67 10.36
CA TYR A 104 -2.96 -5.02 10.94
C TYR A 104 -2.66 -3.65 10.30
N GLU A 105 -2.59 -3.57 8.97
CA GLU A 105 -2.23 -2.32 8.30
C GLU A 105 -3.38 -1.30 8.32
N GLN A 106 -4.65 -1.72 8.30
CA GLN A 106 -5.79 -0.83 8.53
C GLN A 106 -5.73 -0.23 9.94
N ALA A 107 -5.42 -1.04 10.96
CA ALA A 107 -5.25 -0.54 12.32
C ALA A 107 -4.13 0.51 12.41
N LEU A 108 -3.02 0.32 11.70
CA LEU A 108 -1.95 1.32 11.61
C LEU A 108 -2.39 2.60 10.91
N VAL A 109 -3.05 2.49 9.75
CA VAL A 109 -3.57 3.66 9.02
C VAL A 109 -4.46 4.49 9.93
N HIS A 110 -5.43 3.87 10.60
CA HIS A 110 -6.34 4.57 11.50
C HIS A 110 -5.62 5.19 12.70
N ALA A 111 -4.62 4.50 13.28
CA ALA A 111 -3.83 5.02 14.40
C ALA A 111 -3.03 6.27 14.00
N PHE A 112 -2.31 6.22 12.87
CA PHE A 112 -1.51 7.35 12.39
C PHE A 112 -2.38 8.54 11.96
N VAL A 113 -3.49 8.28 11.27
CA VAL A 113 -4.43 9.33 10.87
C VAL A 113 -5.06 10.00 12.09
N LYS A 114 -5.46 9.22 13.11
CA LYS A 114 -5.99 9.74 14.38
C LYS A 114 -4.95 10.58 15.13
N ALA A 115 -3.67 10.20 15.06
CA ALA A 115 -2.56 10.96 15.63
C ALA A 115 -2.14 12.19 14.80
N GLY A 116 -2.81 12.46 13.66
CA GLY A 116 -2.48 13.57 12.77
C GLY A 116 -1.15 13.39 12.03
N LYS A 117 -0.68 12.16 11.90
CA LYS A 117 0.60 11.81 11.26
C LYS A 117 0.41 11.51 9.77
N PRO A 118 1.40 11.85 8.91
CA PRO A 118 1.35 11.55 7.49
C PRO A 118 1.38 10.04 7.23
N VAL A 119 0.61 9.60 6.23
CA VAL A 119 0.57 8.21 5.74
C VAL A 119 0.81 8.18 4.24
N PHE A 120 1.69 7.30 3.78
CA PHE A 120 1.97 7.08 2.36
C PHE A 120 1.82 5.60 1.99
N GLY A 121 1.14 5.28 0.89
CA GLY A 121 1.00 3.90 0.41
C GLY A 121 1.69 3.65 -0.93
N VAL A 122 2.25 2.46 -1.10
CA VAL A 122 2.87 2.01 -2.36
C VAL A 122 2.24 0.70 -2.85
N CYS A 123 1.75 0.67 -4.09
CA CYS A 123 1.11 -0.47 -4.76
C CYS A 123 -0.05 -1.03 -3.93
N ARG A 124 0.16 -2.13 -3.21
CA ARG A 124 -0.80 -2.66 -2.24
C ARG A 124 -1.17 -1.62 -1.16
N GLY A 125 -0.23 -0.78 -0.75
CA GLY A 125 -0.49 0.31 0.19
C GLY A 125 -1.54 1.31 -0.32
N LEU A 126 -1.54 1.63 -1.62
CA LEU A 126 -2.60 2.44 -2.24
C LEU A 126 -3.96 1.75 -2.16
N GLN A 127 -3.99 0.47 -2.49
CA GLN A 127 -5.22 -0.32 -2.49
C GLN A 127 -5.79 -0.43 -1.07
N LEU A 128 -4.95 -0.72 -0.09
CA LEU A 128 -5.35 -0.82 1.30
C LEU A 128 -5.81 0.52 1.87
N ILE A 129 -5.13 1.63 1.58
CA ILE A 129 -5.59 2.96 2.00
C ILE A 129 -6.98 3.24 1.42
N ASN A 130 -7.20 2.95 0.13
CA ASN A 130 -8.53 3.10 -0.46
C ASN A 130 -9.59 2.28 0.29
N VAL A 131 -9.31 1.01 0.58
CA VAL A 131 -10.21 0.11 1.32
C VAL A 131 -10.45 0.57 2.76
N ALA A 132 -9.42 1.03 3.47
CA ALA A 132 -9.51 1.53 4.84
C ALA A 132 -10.44 2.76 4.97
N PHE A 133 -10.65 3.48 3.87
CA PHE A 133 -11.57 4.63 3.80
C PHE A 133 -12.88 4.31 3.05
N GLY A 134 -13.19 3.02 2.85
CA GLY A 134 -14.48 2.56 2.32
C GLY A 134 -14.57 2.49 0.80
N GLY A 135 -13.44 2.58 0.09
CA GLY A 135 -13.36 2.26 -1.33
C GLY A 135 -13.33 0.75 -1.58
N THR A 136 -13.42 0.35 -2.86
CA THR A 136 -13.39 -1.07 -3.28
C THR A 136 -12.36 -1.31 -4.37
N LEU A 137 -12.02 -2.58 -4.60
CA LEU A 137 -11.01 -2.98 -5.58
C LEU A 137 -11.61 -3.89 -6.67
N TYR A 138 -10.97 -3.88 -7.83
CA TYR A 138 -11.00 -5.03 -8.73
C TYR A 138 -10.09 -6.09 -8.12
N GLN A 139 -10.60 -7.31 -7.96
CA GLN A 139 -9.83 -8.49 -7.53
C GLN A 139 -8.84 -8.92 -8.60
N ASP A 140 -9.20 -8.71 -9.86
CA ASP A 140 -8.33 -8.91 -11.01
C ASP A 140 -8.79 -8.00 -12.16
N ILE A 141 -7.95 -7.02 -12.52
CA ILE A 141 -8.24 -6.00 -13.54
C ILE A 141 -8.52 -6.68 -14.88
N SER A 142 -7.69 -7.63 -15.32
CA SER A 142 -7.86 -8.23 -16.65
C SER A 142 -9.12 -9.10 -16.74
N THR A 143 -9.53 -9.77 -15.66
CA THR A 143 -10.78 -10.54 -15.63
C THR A 143 -12.02 -9.65 -15.57
N GLN A 144 -11.98 -8.57 -14.78
CA GLN A 144 -13.16 -7.72 -14.55
C GLN A 144 -13.28 -6.53 -15.52
N ARG A 145 -12.17 -6.16 -16.17
CA ARG A 145 -12.06 -5.16 -17.23
C ARG A 145 -11.22 -5.73 -18.38
N PRO A 146 -11.80 -6.56 -19.26
CA PRO A 146 -11.05 -7.24 -20.33
C PRO A 146 -10.35 -6.30 -21.32
N ASP A 147 -10.86 -5.08 -21.47
CA ASP A 147 -10.26 -4.05 -22.33
C ASP A 147 -9.11 -3.29 -21.65
N SER A 148 -8.85 -3.53 -20.36
CA SER A 148 -7.71 -2.95 -19.64
C SER A 148 -6.40 -3.56 -20.12
N ARG A 149 -5.34 -2.76 -20.06
CA ARG A 149 -4.00 -3.27 -20.34
C ARG A 149 -3.54 -4.24 -19.25
N THR A 150 -2.53 -5.04 -19.56
CA THR A 150 -1.86 -5.85 -18.54
C THR A 150 -1.05 -4.94 -17.60
N HIS A 151 -1.34 -5.01 -16.30
CA HIS A 151 -0.65 -4.29 -15.20
C HIS A 151 0.28 -5.20 -14.37
N ARG A 152 0.25 -6.51 -14.61
CA ARG A 152 1.23 -7.45 -14.06
C ARG A 152 1.58 -8.50 -15.09
N ASP A 153 2.87 -8.58 -15.41
CA ASP A 153 3.44 -9.64 -16.22
C ASP A 153 4.45 -10.41 -15.36
N GLY A 154 4.21 -11.71 -15.15
CA GLY A 154 5.08 -12.54 -14.31
C GLY A 154 6.46 -12.83 -14.92
N LEU A 155 6.61 -12.70 -16.25
CA LEU A 155 7.88 -12.90 -16.96
C LEU A 155 8.70 -11.61 -16.97
N ALA A 156 8.05 -10.47 -17.22
CA ALA A 156 8.73 -9.17 -17.24
C ALA A 156 8.96 -8.61 -15.83
N TYR A 157 8.03 -8.84 -14.90
CA TYR A 157 8.07 -8.43 -13.49
C TYR A 157 8.55 -6.97 -13.32
N ASP A 158 9.73 -6.73 -12.74
CA ASP A 158 10.32 -5.39 -12.54
C ASP A 158 10.61 -4.62 -13.85
N LYS A 159 10.58 -5.31 -15.00
CA LYS A 159 10.76 -4.71 -16.32
C LYS A 159 9.44 -4.41 -17.03
N HIS A 160 8.31 -4.65 -16.38
CA HIS A 160 7.00 -4.29 -16.90
C HIS A 160 6.71 -2.83 -16.59
N PHE A 161 6.39 -2.04 -17.61
CA PHE A 161 6.15 -0.60 -17.48
C PHE A 161 4.94 -0.16 -18.28
N HIS A 162 4.28 0.89 -17.81
CA HIS A 162 3.30 1.64 -18.58
C HIS A 162 3.43 3.14 -18.40
N THR A 163 2.69 3.86 -19.24
CA THR A 163 2.54 5.31 -19.13
C THR A 163 1.61 5.64 -17.96
N LEU A 164 1.94 6.69 -17.24
CA LEU A 164 1.17 7.33 -16.20
C LEU A 164 0.86 8.75 -16.65
N GLU A 165 -0.39 9.19 -16.55
CA GLU A 165 -0.77 10.59 -16.74
C GLU A 165 -1.17 11.21 -15.40
N ILE A 166 -0.49 12.30 -15.07
CA ILE A 166 -0.76 13.09 -13.87
C ILE A 166 -1.91 14.05 -14.17
N VAL A 167 -2.91 14.06 -13.29
CA VAL A 167 -4.04 14.98 -13.37
C VAL A 167 -3.55 16.41 -13.11
N PRO A 168 -3.82 17.39 -14.00
CA PRO A 168 -3.42 18.78 -13.79
C PRO A 168 -3.99 19.38 -12.51
N GLU A 169 -3.33 20.42 -11.99
CA GLU A 169 -3.78 21.19 -10.81
C GLU A 169 -3.92 20.34 -9.53
N THR A 170 -3.23 19.20 -9.47
CA THR A 170 -3.16 18.32 -8.29
C THR A 170 -1.89 18.55 -7.49
N ARG A 171 -1.79 17.96 -6.29
CA ARG A 171 -0.55 18.04 -5.51
C ARG A 171 0.57 17.34 -6.26
N LEU A 172 0.30 16.16 -6.82
CA LEU A 172 1.27 15.42 -7.62
C LEU A 172 1.81 16.23 -8.81
N SER A 173 0.97 16.98 -9.52
CA SER A 173 1.45 17.84 -10.63
C SER A 173 2.37 18.98 -10.17
N THR A 174 2.27 19.42 -8.92
CA THR A 174 3.23 20.40 -8.35
C THR A 174 4.57 19.79 -7.97
N LEU A 175 4.62 18.48 -7.72
CA LEU A 175 5.85 17.75 -7.41
C LEU A 175 6.59 17.33 -8.69
N PHE A 176 5.85 17.06 -9.76
CA PHE A 176 6.36 16.60 -11.05
C PHE A 176 6.07 17.66 -12.13
N THR A 177 6.93 18.68 -12.20
CA THR A 177 6.72 19.86 -13.06
C THR A 177 7.29 19.72 -14.47
N SER A 178 8.05 18.66 -14.74
CA SER A 178 8.78 18.49 -16.02
C SER A 178 7.92 17.95 -17.16
N ALA A 179 6.86 17.21 -16.85
CA ALA A 179 5.94 16.62 -17.81
C ALA A 179 4.62 16.28 -17.11
N ASN A 180 3.56 16.02 -17.89
CA ASN A 180 2.31 15.45 -17.37
C ASN A 180 2.23 13.93 -17.56
N SER A 181 3.21 13.35 -18.26
CA SER A 181 3.24 11.93 -18.61
C SER A 181 4.59 11.33 -18.25
N TYR A 182 4.57 10.19 -17.55
CA TYR A 182 5.75 9.50 -17.05
C TYR A 182 5.66 8.00 -17.33
N LYS A 183 6.81 7.32 -17.30
CA LYS A 183 6.87 5.86 -17.39
C LYS A 183 7.14 5.28 -16.01
N ILE A 184 6.27 4.39 -15.55
CA ILE A 184 6.35 3.74 -14.24
C ILE A 184 6.37 2.22 -14.39
N ASN A 185 6.99 1.53 -13.43
CA ASN A 185 6.88 0.07 -13.35
C ASN A 185 5.46 -0.30 -12.90
N SER A 186 5.00 -1.49 -13.27
CA SER A 186 3.68 -1.96 -12.90
C SER A 186 3.69 -3.45 -12.62
N ILE A 187 3.32 -3.79 -11.39
CA ILE A 187 3.38 -5.14 -10.85
C ILE A 187 2.14 -5.38 -9.97
N HIS A 188 0.96 -5.05 -10.49
CA HIS A 188 -0.30 -5.27 -9.79
C HIS A 188 -1.37 -5.80 -10.75
N HIS A 189 -2.23 -6.66 -10.23
CA HIS A 189 -3.41 -7.12 -10.95
C HIS A 189 -4.70 -6.73 -10.25
N GLN A 190 -4.64 -6.38 -8.95
CA GLN A 190 -5.68 -5.61 -8.29
C GLN A 190 -5.55 -4.13 -8.63
N GLY A 191 -6.64 -3.38 -8.53
CA GLY A 191 -6.67 -1.94 -8.73
C GLY A 191 -7.93 -1.30 -8.13
N ILE A 192 -7.95 0.02 -7.98
CA ILE A 192 -9.12 0.71 -7.42
C ILE A 192 -10.32 0.56 -8.37
N LYS A 193 -11.43 0.05 -7.83
CA LYS A 193 -12.74 -0.04 -8.50
C LYS A 193 -13.62 1.13 -8.15
N GLN A 194 -13.80 1.39 -6.86
CA GLN A 194 -14.46 2.57 -6.34
C GLN A 194 -13.49 3.33 -5.44
N LEU A 195 -13.21 4.58 -5.81
CA LEU A 195 -12.39 5.47 -5.00
C LEU A 195 -13.14 5.85 -3.73
N ALA A 196 -12.44 5.78 -2.59
CA ALA A 196 -12.95 6.15 -1.29
C ALA A 196 -13.42 7.61 -1.23
N GLN A 197 -14.45 7.88 -0.42
CA GLN A 197 -14.91 9.25 -0.20
C GLN A 197 -13.80 10.10 0.45
N GLY A 198 -13.68 11.35 0.01
CA GLY A 198 -12.64 12.26 0.51
C GLY A 198 -11.27 12.06 -0.13
N PHE A 199 -11.15 11.16 -1.12
CA PHE A 199 -9.96 11.03 -1.96
C PHE A 199 -10.21 11.61 -3.35
N VAL A 200 -9.12 12.08 -3.96
CA VAL A 200 -9.06 12.44 -5.38
C VAL A 200 -8.01 11.59 -6.06
N ALA A 201 -8.26 11.21 -7.31
CA ALA A 201 -7.24 10.61 -8.16
C ALA A 201 -6.28 11.71 -8.64
N GLU A 202 -4.98 11.49 -8.47
CA GLU A 202 -3.93 12.41 -8.92
C GLU A 202 -3.17 11.89 -10.15
N ALA A 203 -3.30 10.60 -10.46
CA ALA A 203 -2.79 10.04 -11.71
C ALA A 203 -3.56 8.77 -12.12
N HIS A 204 -3.53 8.47 -13.42
CA HIS A 204 -4.16 7.30 -14.01
C HIS A 204 -3.32 6.73 -15.15
N CYS A 205 -3.53 5.45 -15.47
CA CYS A 205 -3.08 4.89 -16.72
C CYS A 205 -3.95 5.44 -17.87
N PRO A 206 -3.39 6.09 -18.90
CA PRO A 206 -4.18 6.69 -19.97
C PRO A 206 -4.87 5.66 -20.87
N ASP A 207 -4.34 4.43 -20.94
CA ASP A 207 -4.85 3.40 -21.85
C ASP A 207 -6.18 2.80 -21.37
N ASP A 208 -6.42 2.77 -20.05
CA ASP A 208 -7.59 2.11 -19.46
C ASP A 208 -8.23 2.85 -18.28
N GLY A 209 -7.68 4.00 -17.88
CA GLY A 209 -8.17 4.82 -16.78
C GLY A 209 -8.03 4.19 -15.40
N VAL A 210 -7.22 3.14 -15.23
CA VAL A 210 -6.90 2.60 -13.89
C VAL A 210 -6.24 3.70 -13.06
N ILE A 211 -6.71 3.88 -11.82
CA ILE A 211 -6.17 4.89 -10.90
C ILE A 211 -4.84 4.38 -10.35
N GLU A 212 -3.81 5.22 -10.48
CA GLU A 212 -2.42 4.92 -10.13
C GLU A 212 -1.86 5.82 -9.03
N ALA A 213 -2.56 6.92 -8.71
CA ALA A 213 -2.22 7.74 -7.56
C ALA A 213 -3.46 8.37 -6.96
N ILE A 214 -3.52 8.42 -5.63
CA ILE A 214 -4.62 9.04 -4.88
C ILE A 214 -4.09 9.95 -3.78
N ARG A 215 -4.89 10.94 -3.41
CA ARG A 215 -4.62 11.80 -2.26
C ARG A 215 -5.90 12.12 -1.51
N HIS A 216 -5.83 12.15 -0.18
CA HIS A 216 -6.93 12.62 0.64
C HIS A 216 -7.07 14.15 0.55
N SER A 217 -8.29 14.65 0.40
CA SER A 217 -8.60 16.07 0.24
C SER A 217 -8.76 16.82 1.57
N GLY A 218 -8.88 16.11 2.69
CA GLY A 218 -9.01 16.68 4.02
C GLY A 218 -7.68 17.12 4.66
N PRO A 219 -7.68 17.44 5.96
CA PRO A 219 -6.50 17.96 6.66
C PRO A 219 -5.40 16.92 6.91
N SER A 220 -5.76 15.62 6.91
CA SER A 220 -4.79 14.54 7.06
C SER A 220 -3.91 14.41 5.82
N TYR A 221 -2.59 14.35 6.01
CA TYR A 221 -1.65 14.11 4.92
C TYR A 221 -1.64 12.62 4.56
N ILE A 222 -2.44 12.25 3.57
CA ILE A 222 -2.52 10.87 3.06
C ILE A 222 -2.39 10.92 1.54
N ALA A 223 -1.41 10.20 1.01
CA ALA A 223 -1.22 10.01 -0.42
C ALA A 223 -0.80 8.56 -0.70
N ALA A 224 -1.05 8.07 -1.91
CA ALA A 224 -0.59 6.74 -2.28
C ALA A 224 -0.41 6.62 -3.79
N VAL A 225 0.49 5.72 -4.18
CA VAL A 225 0.82 5.32 -5.55
C VAL A 225 0.91 3.81 -5.66
#